data_AF-I1BVL5-F1
#
_entry.id   AF-I1BVL5-F1
#
_cell.length_a   1.000
_cell.length_b   1.000
_cell.length_c   1.000
_cell.angle_alpha   90.00
_cell.angle_beta   90.00
_cell.angle_gamma   90.00
#
_symmetry.space_group_name_H-M   'P 1'
#
loop_
_entity.id
_entity.type
_entity.pdbx_description
1 polymer ?
#
loop_
_entity_poly.entity_id
_entity_poly.type
_entity_poly.pdbx_seq_one_letter_code
_entity_poly.pdbx_strand_id
1 'polypeptide(L)'
;MSTIGRTLKNFIKVGPVSYIKQMNNIGDTKWGRLAGIDANGNKYFENNDEVSGRERWVEYASDFPEAGDIAPDWHMWLSRIVQEPPTEMNIQPQKWWGEPIPNFSGTVKGYKTYNTTTPKLSYLRIIKEWPEDKIRPNRGMKQVLAKKVQEQFRSPQTLDYYKAKEEMKALDYLLDNKFQEKYPISEKILIPATNPKYYSKLISSLEAQHNDKKSLFQRLFSK
;
A
#
# COMPACT_ATOMS: atom_id res chain seq x y z
N MET A 1 -28.44 -26.91 28.68
CA MET A 1 -28.89 -26.12 29.85
C MET A 1 -27.86 -26.20 30.97
N SER A 2 -27.65 -25.12 31.73
CA SER A 2 -26.69 -25.08 32.85
C SER A 2 -27.28 -25.74 34.10
N THR A 3 -27.31 -27.07 34.11
CA THR A 3 -27.78 -27.88 35.24
C THR A 3 -26.59 -28.46 36.00
N ILE A 4 -26.65 -28.49 37.33
CA ILE A 4 -25.61 -29.10 38.19
C ILE A 4 -25.34 -30.57 37.79
N GLY A 5 -26.39 -31.30 37.39
CA GLY A 5 -26.24 -32.66 36.87
C GLY A 5 -25.39 -32.74 35.60
N ARG A 6 -25.44 -31.73 34.72
CA ARG A 6 -24.63 -31.67 33.50
C ARG A 6 -23.15 -31.46 33.84
N THR A 7 -22.86 -30.51 34.73
CA THR A 7 -21.48 -30.20 35.13
C THR A 7 -20.84 -31.38 35.85
N LEU A 8 -21.56 -32.08 36.74
CA LEU A 8 -21.06 -33.28 37.41
C LEU A 8 -20.84 -34.44 36.43
N LYS A 9 -21.78 -34.67 35.50
CA LYS A 9 -21.62 -35.69 34.45
C LYS A 9 -20.40 -35.40 33.58
N ASN A 10 -20.19 -34.15 33.18
CA ASN A 10 -19.04 -33.75 32.37
C ASN A 10 -17.74 -33.84 33.17
N PHE A 11 -17.74 -33.46 34.46
CA PHE A 11 -16.58 -33.60 35.35
C PHE A 11 -16.08 -35.06 35.42
N ILE A 12 -17.00 -36.01 35.59
CA ILE A 12 -16.67 -37.44 35.65
C ILE A 12 -16.06 -37.91 34.31
N LYS A 13 -16.56 -37.43 33.18
CA LYS A 13 -16.06 -37.81 31.85
C LYS A 13 -14.71 -37.20 31.49
N VAL A 14 -14.50 -35.94 31.85
CA VAL A 14 -13.33 -35.14 31.46
C VAL A 14 -12.16 -35.36 32.44
N GLY A 15 -12.46 -35.63 33.70
CA GLY A 15 -11.48 -35.79 34.77
C GLY A 15 -11.07 -34.47 35.43
N PRO A 16 -10.40 -34.54 36.59
CA PRO A 16 -10.15 -33.37 37.46
C PRO A 16 -9.18 -32.36 36.86
N VAL A 17 -8.13 -32.82 36.16
CA VAL A 17 -7.10 -31.92 35.57
C VAL A 17 -7.70 -31.08 34.45
N SER A 18 -8.37 -31.73 33.50
CA SER A 18 -9.01 -31.06 32.38
C SER A 18 -10.18 -30.19 32.84
N TYR A 19 -10.91 -30.58 33.89
CA TYR A 19 -11.91 -29.72 34.52
C TYR A 19 -11.32 -28.39 35.02
N ILE A 20 -10.22 -28.43 35.76
CA ILE A 20 -9.56 -27.21 36.28
C ILE A 20 -9.10 -26.34 35.11
N LYS A 21 -8.49 -26.94 34.08
CA LYS A 21 -8.06 -26.21 32.88
C LYS A 21 -9.24 -25.53 32.17
N GLN A 22 -10.34 -26.26 31.95
CA GLN A 22 -11.53 -25.71 31.32
C GLN A 22 -12.18 -24.63 32.17
N MET A 23 -12.17 -24.77 33.50
CA MET A 23 -12.73 -23.76 34.40
C MET A 23 -11.94 -22.45 34.35
N ASN A 24 -10.61 -22.52 34.24
CA ASN A 24 -9.76 -21.34 34.13
C ASN A 24 -9.85 -20.67 32.74
N ASN A 25 -10.01 -21.45 31.67
CA ASN A 25 -9.98 -20.92 30.30
C ASN A 25 -11.38 -20.63 29.74
N ILE A 26 -12.26 -21.63 29.73
CA ILE A 26 -13.59 -21.58 29.11
C ILE A 26 -14.64 -21.05 30.10
N GLY A 27 -14.44 -21.29 31.41
CA GLY A 27 -15.43 -21.01 32.44
C GLY A 27 -16.63 -21.96 32.43
N ASP A 28 -16.56 -23.06 31.67
CA ASP A 28 -17.58 -24.10 31.61
C ASP A 28 -16.96 -25.48 31.47
N THR A 29 -17.55 -26.49 32.11
CA THR A 29 -17.14 -27.88 31.95
C THR A 29 -17.85 -28.51 30.77
N LYS A 30 -17.08 -28.80 29.73
CA LYS A 30 -17.56 -29.41 28.50
C LYS A 30 -16.86 -30.71 28.23
N TRP A 31 -17.64 -31.71 27.81
CA TRP A 31 -17.13 -32.99 27.33
C TRP A 31 -17.61 -33.15 25.88
N GLY A 32 -16.74 -33.67 25.01
CA GLY A 32 -17.07 -33.99 23.62
C GLY A 32 -16.05 -34.92 22.99
N ARG A 33 -16.37 -35.37 21.78
CA ARG A 33 -15.43 -36.13 20.93
C ARG A 33 -14.36 -35.18 20.41
N LEU A 34 -13.09 -35.58 20.48
CA LEU A 34 -12.00 -34.86 19.83
C LEU A 34 -12.13 -35.03 18.31
N ALA A 35 -12.41 -33.92 17.61
CA ALA A 35 -12.53 -33.88 16.15
C ALA A 35 -11.14 -33.81 15.48
N GLY A 36 -10.19 -33.11 16.11
CA GLY A 36 -8.81 -33.03 15.63
C GLY A 36 -7.99 -31.99 16.38
N ILE A 37 -6.74 -31.84 15.92
CA ILE A 37 -5.74 -30.92 16.46
C ILE A 37 -5.17 -30.13 15.28
N ASP A 38 -5.10 -28.81 15.38
CA ASP A 38 -4.49 -27.99 14.33
C ASP A 38 -2.95 -27.94 14.43
N ALA A 39 -2.33 -27.29 13.45
CA ALA A 39 -0.88 -27.07 13.42
C ALA A 39 -0.37 -26.24 14.61
N ASN A 40 -1.22 -25.38 15.19
CA ASN A 40 -0.90 -24.54 16.34
C ASN A 40 -1.06 -25.31 17.67
N GLY A 41 -1.54 -26.56 17.63
CA GLY A 41 -1.77 -27.42 18.79
C GLY A 41 -3.13 -27.22 19.48
N ASN A 42 -4.02 -26.39 18.93
CA ASN A 42 -5.37 -26.20 19.45
C ASN A 42 -6.19 -27.46 19.19
N LYS A 43 -6.99 -27.87 20.18
CA LYS A 43 -7.80 -29.09 20.14
C LYS A 43 -9.27 -28.75 19.94
N TYR A 44 -9.91 -29.40 18.98
CA TYR A 44 -11.29 -29.12 18.61
C TYR A 44 -12.21 -30.26 19.03
N PHE A 45 -13.34 -29.92 19.64
CA PHE A 45 -14.27 -30.89 20.21
C PHE A 45 -15.69 -30.66 19.71
N GLU A 46 -16.45 -31.76 19.60
CA GLU A 46 -17.86 -31.74 19.21
C GLU A 46 -18.72 -32.58 20.15
N ASN A 47 -19.91 -32.07 20.49
CA ASN A 47 -20.94 -32.78 21.24
C ASN A 47 -22.35 -32.32 20.85
N ASN A 48 -23.14 -33.21 20.25
CA ASN A 48 -24.51 -32.95 19.80
C ASN A 48 -25.55 -32.98 20.94
N ASP A 49 -25.15 -33.38 22.16
CA ASP A 49 -26.03 -33.32 23.35
C ASP A 49 -26.19 -31.88 23.89
N GLU A 50 -25.32 -30.96 23.47
CA GLU A 50 -25.34 -29.57 23.92
C GLU A 50 -26.36 -28.74 23.14
N VAL A 51 -26.68 -27.55 23.69
CA VAL A 51 -27.59 -26.61 23.02
C VAL A 51 -26.94 -26.13 21.72
N SER A 52 -27.74 -25.98 20.66
CA SER A 52 -27.24 -25.47 19.38
C SER A 52 -26.46 -24.17 19.56
N GLY A 53 -25.25 -24.13 19.00
CA GLY A 53 -24.29 -23.04 19.17
C GLY A 53 -23.26 -23.28 20.25
N ARG A 54 -23.39 -24.36 21.01
CA ARG A 54 -22.40 -24.78 22.03
C ARG A 54 -21.85 -26.17 21.76
N GLU A 55 -22.27 -26.80 20.66
CA GLU A 55 -21.92 -28.17 20.23
C GLU A 55 -20.44 -28.29 19.87
N ARG A 56 -19.86 -27.25 19.28
CA ARG A 56 -18.44 -27.21 18.87
C ARG A 56 -17.69 -26.19 19.71
N TRP A 57 -16.48 -26.53 20.15
CA TRP A 57 -15.58 -25.60 20.83
C TRP A 57 -14.12 -25.97 20.60
N VAL A 58 -13.24 -25.03 20.94
CA VAL A 58 -11.79 -25.17 20.86
C VAL A 58 -11.19 -25.06 22.27
N GLU A 59 -10.20 -25.90 22.55
CA GLU A 59 -9.28 -25.74 23.67
C GLU A 59 -7.93 -25.29 23.10
N TYR A 60 -7.57 -24.03 23.34
CA TYR A 60 -6.33 -23.46 22.84
C TYR A 60 -5.10 -24.11 23.50
N ALA A 61 -4.01 -24.16 22.74
CA ALA A 61 -2.70 -24.57 23.24
C ALA A 61 -2.03 -23.46 24.06
N SER A 62 -2.27 -22.19 23.68
CA SER A 62 -1.74 -21.00 24.36
C SER A 62 -2.41 -20.76 25.72
N ASP A 63 -1.65 -20.25 26.68
CA ASP A 63 -2.15 -19.77 27.98
C ASP A 63 -2.94 -18.47 27.85
N PHE A 64 -2.66 -17.68 26.81
CA PHE A 64 -3.39 -16.46 26.46
C PHE A 64 -4.13 -16.68 25.13
N PRO A 65 -5.34 -17.25 25.18
CA PRO A 65 -6.07 -17.62 23.97
C PRO A 65 -6.59 -16.40 23.22
N GLU A 66 -6.32 -16.31 21.92
CA GLU A 66 -6.93 -15.33 21.01
C GLU A 66 -7.74 -16.04 19.91
N ALA A 67 -8.88 -15.44 19.52
CA ALA A 67 -9.72 -16.00 18.45
C ALA A 67 -9.00 -16.09 17.09
N GLY A 68 -7.96 -15.26 16.87
CA GLY A 68 -7.13 -15.27 15.67
C GLY A 68 -6.15 -16.45 15.59
N ASP A 69 -5.95 -17.21 16.66
CA ASP A 69 -5.04 -18.36 16.67
C ASP A 69 -5.64 -19.61 16.02
N ILE A 70 -6.94 -19.60 15.73
CA ILE A 70 -7.67 -20.67 15.06
C ILE A 70 -7.24 -20.72 13.60
N ALA A 71 -6.77 -21.88 13.14
CA ALA A 71 -6.42 -22.07 11.75
C ALA A 71 -7.63 -21.90 10.81
N PRO A 72 -7.46 -21.36 9.58
CA PRO A 72 -8.59 -21.00 8.71
C PRO A 72 -9.53 -22.15 8.35
N ASP A 73 -8.96 -23.35 8.18
CA ASP A 73 -9.68 -24.60 7.95
C ASP A 73 -10.59 -24.96 9.15
N TRP A 74 -10.05 -24.89 10.36
CA TRP A 74 -10.81 -25.15 11.58
C TRP A 74 -11.84 -24.05 11.90
N HIS A 75 -11.57 -22.81 11.50
CA HIS A 75 -12.51 -21.70 11.66
C HIS A 75 -13.82 -21.95 10.91
N MET A 76 -13.76 -22.53 9.70
CA MET A 76 -14.96 -22.88 8.91
C MET A 76 -15.84 -23.91 9.63
N TRP A 77 -15.22 -24.97 10.17
CA TRP A 77 -15.94 -26.01 10.90
C TRP A 77 -16.50 -25.50 12.23
N LEU A 78 -15.72 -24.75 12.99
CA LEU A 78 -16.14 -24.20 14.28
C LEU A 78 -17.31 -23.22 14.13
N SER A 79 -17.30 -22.42 13.06
CA SER A 79 -18.35 -21.47 12.71
C SER A 79 -19.57 -22.14 12.05
N ARG A 80 -19.57 -23.46 11.88
CA ARG A 80 -20.64 -24.24 11.25
C ARG A 80 -20.94 -23.83 9.80
N ILE A 81 -19.93 -23.32 9.11
CA ILE A 81 -19.99 -23.10 7.65
C ILE A 81 -19.96 -24.45 6.94
N VAL A 82 -19.14 -25.37 7.46
CA VAL A 82 -19.02 -26.75 6.98
C VAL A 82 -19.34 -27.73 8.11
N GLN A 83 -19.91 -28.89 7.76
CA GLN A 83 -20.25 -29.94 8.72
C GLN A 83 -19.06 -30.85 9.03
N GLU A 84 -18.30 -31.22 8.01
CA GLU A 84 -17.13 -32.08 8.12
C GLU A 84 -15.95 -31.31 8.72
N PRO A 85 -15.21 -31.88 9.69
CA PRO A 85 -13.99 -31.27 10.22
C PRO A 85 -12.86 -31.33 9.17
N PRO A 86 -11.86 -30.44 9.24
CA PRO A 86 -10.72 -30.43 8.31
C PRO A 86 -9.98 -31.77 8.21
N THR A 87 -9.99 -32.57 9.28
CA THR A 87 -9.40 -33.93 9.30
C THR A 87 -10.05 -34.88 8.28
N GLU A 88 -11.34 -34.70 8.01
CA GLU A 88 -12.12 -35.53 7.07
C GLU A 88 -12.19 -34.88 5.68
N MET A 89 -12.03 -33.56 5.61
CA MET A 89 -11.99 -32.82 4.36
C MET A 89 -10.65 -33.06 3.63
N ASN A 90 -10.71 -33.52 2.38
CA ASN A 90 -9.52 -33.67 1.53
C ASN A 90 -9.06 -32.29 0.98
N ILE A 91 -8.57 -31.41 1.86
CA ILE A 91 -8.12 -30.06 1.49
C ILE A 91 -6.72 -30.13 0.90
N GLN A 92 -6.60 -29.82 -0.39
CA GLN A 92 -5.31 -29.80 -1.09
C GLN A 92 -4.67 -28.40 -1.00
N PRO A 93 -3.50 -28.26 -0.36
CA PRO A 93 -2.85 -26.97 -0.20
C PRO A 93 -2.44 -26.39 -1.55
N GLN A 94 -2.83 -25.13 -1.80
CA GLN A 94 -2.43 -24.43 -3.01
C GLN A 94 -1.07 -23.75 -2.82
N LYS A 95 -0.32 -23.58 -3.91
CA LYS A 95 1.02 -22.96 -3.89
C LYS A 95 1.07 -21.58 -3.20
N TRP A 96 -0.02 -20.82 -3.25
CA TRP A 96 -0.11 -19.46 -2.72
C TRP A 96 -0.62 -19.40 -1.27
N TRP A 97 -0.91 -20.54 -0.64
CA TRP A 97 -1.34 -20.58 0.76
C TRP A 97 -0.13 -20.34 1.67
N GLY A 98 -0.27 -19.38 2.57
CA GLY A 98 0.66 -19.20 3.68
C GLY A 98 0.26 -20.07 4.87
N GLU A 99 1.20 -20.25 5.79
CA GLU A 99 0.90 -20.86 7.09
C GLU A 99 -0.01 -19.92 7.92
N PRO A 100 -0.86 -20.45 8.81
CA PRO A 100 -1.63 -19.64 9.74
C PRO A 100 -0.69 -18.81 10.64
N ILE A 101 -0.87 -17.49 10.62
CA ILE A 101 -0.09 -16.55 11.44
C ILE A 101 -1.05 -15.88 12.42
N PRO A 102 -0.68 -15.74 13.71
CA PRO A 102 -1.52 -15.09 14.70
C PRO A 102 -1.69 -13.60 14.41
N ASN A 103 -2.68 -12.98 15.06
CA ASN A 103 -2.92 -11.55 14.94
C ASN A 103 -1.86 -10.76 15.71
N PHE A 104 -1.11 -9.91 15.00
CA PHE A 104 -0.06 -9.05 15.59
C PHE A 104 -0.52 -7.62 15.88
N SER A 105 -1.83 -7.34 15.85
CA SER A 105 -2.36 -6.01 16.17
C SER A 105 -1.89 -5.53 17.54
N GLY A 106 -1.51 -4.25 17.64
CA GLY A 106 -0.97 -3.66 18.88
C GLY A 106 0.46 -4.08 19.25
N THR A 107 1.10 -4.99 18.51
CA THR A 107 2.50 -5.38 18.70
C THR A 107 3.44 -4.65 17.73
N VAL A 108 4.75 -4.74 17.97
CA VAL A 108 5.77 -4.22 17.04
C VAL A 108 5.70 -4.89 15.66
N LYS A 109 5.21 -6.15 15.59
CA LYS A 109 5.03 -6.92 14.35
C LYS A 109 3.72 -6.62 13.62
N GLY A 110 2.92 -5.66 14.10
CA GLY A 110 1.67 -5.26 13.46
C GLY A 110 1.89 -4.79 12.02
N TYR A 111 0.96 -5.15 11.13
CA TYR A 111 1.03 -4.77 9.72
C TYR A 111 0.97 -3.25 9.57
N LYS A 112 1.94 -2.68 8.85
CA LYS A 112 2.00 -1.25 8.51
C LYS A 112 1.68 -1.07 7.03
N THR A 113 0.64 -0.32 6.74
CA THR A 113 0.31 0.05 5.37
C THR A 113 1.36 1.00 4.80
N TYR A 114 1.62 0.88 3.50
CA TYR A 114 2.50 1.77 2.76
C TYR A 114 1.92 2.01 1.36
N ASN A 115 2.37 3.07 0.71
CA ASN A 115 1.98 3.35 -0.66
C ASN A 115 2.75 2.41 -1.60
N THR A 116 2.04 1.55 -2.32
CA THR A 116 2.63 0.63 -3.31
C THR A 116 2.95 1.30 -4.65
N THR A 117 2.53 2.56 -4.84
CA THR A 117 2.78 3.33 -6.07
C THR A 117 4.07 4.15 -6.00
N THR A 118 4.73 4.29 -7.15
CA THR A 118 5.83 5.25 -7.31
C THR A 118 5.29 6.70 -7.32
N PRO A 119 6.03 7.69 -6.81
CA PRO A 119 5.59 9.09 -6.83
C PRO A 119 5.33 9.58 -8.25
N LYS A 120 4.07 9.96 -8.55
CA LYS A 120 3.69 10.60 -9.83
C LYS A 120 4.21 12.04 -9.97
N LEU A 121 4.72 12.61 -8.88
CA LEU A 121 5.09 14.03 -8.79
C LEU A 121 6.29 14.41 -9.64
N SER A 122 7.14 13.48 -10.07
CA SER A 122 8.43 13.84 -10.66
C SER A 122 8.30 14.57 -12.00
N TYR A 123 7.42 14.11 -12.90
CA TYR A 123 7.23 14.74 -14.21
C TYR A 123 6.42 16.05 -14.13
N LEU A 124 5.37 16.09 -13.30
CA LEU A 124 4.59 17.32 -13.09
C LEU A 124 5.43 18.40 -12.39
N ARG A 125 6.34 17.99 -11.49
CA ARG A 125 7.36 18.86 -10.89
C ARG A 125 8.24 19.47 -11.98
N ILE A 126 8.81 18.65 -12.88
CA ILE A 126 9.64 19.13 -13.98
C ILE A 126 8.88 20.16 -14.83
N ILE A 127 7.63 19.89 -15.23
CA ILE A 127 6.84 20.87 -16.01
C ILE A 127 6.66 22.18 -15.24
N LYS A 128 6.37 22.10 -13.94
CA LYS A 128 6.12 23.27 -13.10
C LYS A 128 7.38 24.12 -12.94
N GLU A 129 8.52 23.47 -12.70
CA GLU A 129 9.81 24.10 -12.43
C GLU A 129 10.54 24.51 -13.71
N TRP A 130 10.16 23.99 -14.87
CA TRP A 130 10.81 24.32 -16.14
C TRP A 130 10.75 25.84 -16.44
N PRO A 131 11.88 26.48 -16.80
CA PRO A 131 11.92 27.91 -17.05
C PRO A 131 11.08 28.31 -18.27
N GLU A 132 10.55 29.53 -18.24
CA GLU A 132 9.77 30.06 -19.35
C GLU A 132 10.68 30.68 -20.42
N ASP A 133 10.53 30.23 -21.67
CA ASP A 133 11.25 30.78 -22.81
C ASP A 133 10.56 32.05 -23.30
N LYS A 134 11.11 33.22 -22.91
CA LYS A 134 10.59 34.53 -23.30
C LYS A 134 10.60 34.77 -24.82
N ILE A 135 11.50 34.10 -25.56
CA ILE A 135 11.65 34.29 -27.02
C ILE A 135 10.58 33.48 -27.77
N ARG A 136 10.13 32.36 -27.20
CA ARG A 136 9.15 31.45 -27.83
C ARG A 136 8.00 31.08 -26.87
N PRO A 137 7.15 32.04 -26.49
CA PRO A 137 6.14 31.83 -25.44
C PRO A 137 5.13 30.72 -25.77
N ASN A 138 4.82 30.50 -27.05
CA ASN A 138 3.83 29.48 -27.48
C ASN A 138 4.45 28.14 -27.89
N ARG A 139 5.78 28.03 -27.98
CA ARG A 139 6.50 26.83 -28.47
C ARG A 139 7.65 26.41 -27.54
N GLY A 140 7.63 26.85 -26.28
CA GLY A 140 8.64 26.52 -25.30
C GLY A 140 8.54 25.06 -24.83
N MET A 141 9.64 24.55 -24.26
CA MET A 141 9.71 23.17 -23.80
C MET A 141 8.69 22.88 -22.70
N LYS A 142 8.41 23.85 -21.81
CA LYS A 142 7.37 23.75 -20.78
C LYS A 142 6.00 23.40 -21.37
N GLN A 143 5.61 24.09 -22.45
CA GLN A 143 4.35 23.85 -23.16
C GLN A 143 4.36 22.51 -23.89
N VAL A 144 5.49 22.14 -24.50
CA VAL A 144 5.65 20.84 -25.18
C VAL A 144 5.52 19.68 -24.20
N LEU A 145 6.19 19.76 -23.04
CA LEU A 145 6.11 18.74 -21.99
C LEU A 145 4.69 18.61 -21.44
N ALA A 146 4.02 19.73 -21.16
CA ALA A 146 2.64 19.75 -20.71
C ALA A 146 1.68 19.12 -21.73
N LYS A 147 1.85 19.47 -23.02
CA LYS A 147 1.06 18.91 -24.12
C LYS A 147 1.31 17.40 -24.27
N LYS A 148 2.57 16.95 -24.23
CA LYS A 148 2.93 15.52 -24.31
C LYS A 148 2.23 14.71 -23.21
N VAL A 149 2.18 15.24 -21.99
CA VAL A 149 1.47 14.58 -20.87
C VAL A 149 -0.03 14.49 -21.15
N GLN A 150 -0.65 15.59 -21.59
CA GLN A 150 -2.07 15.58 -21.91
C GLN A 150 -2.40 14.59 -23.05
N GLU A 151 -1.56 14.50 -24.08
CA GLU A 151 -1.73 13.58 -25.20
C GLU A 151 -1.52 12.12 -24.81
N GLN A 152 -0.56 11.85 -23.93
CA GLN A 152 -0.30 10.51 -23.41
C GLN A 152 -1.45 10.00 -22.52
N PHE A 153 -2.17 10.88 -21.82
CA PHE A 153 -3.39 10.50 -21.12
C PHE A 153 -4.60 10.31 -22.03
N ARG A 154 -4.65 11.03 -23.16
CA ARG A 154 -5.77 10.93 -24.11
C ARG A 154 -5.71 9.68 -24.98
N SER A 155 -4.51 9.17 -25.28
CA SER A 155 -4.34 8.01 -26.16
C SER A 155 -3.74 6.84 -25.38
N PRO A 156 -4.39 5.66 -25.36
CA PRO A 156 -3.78 4.46 -24.79
C PRO A 156 -2.62 4.00 -25.68
N GLN A 157 -1.40 4.33 -25.30
CA GLN A 157 -0.17 3.88 -25.96
C GLN A 157 0.55 2.84 -25.10
N THR A 158 1.29 1.95 -25.76
CA THR A 158 2.21 1.02 -25.10
C THR A 158 3.35 1.81 -24.46
N LEU A 159 3.45 1.74 -23.13
CA LEU A 159 4.46 2.46 -22.37
C LEU A 159 5.73 1.61 -22.22
N ASP A 160 6.83 2.03 -22.85
CA ASP A 160 8.15 1.51 -22.51
C ASP A 160 8.66 2.18 -21.22
N TYR A 161 8.58 1.43 -20.12
CA TYR A 161 8.96 1.92 -18.79
C TYR A 161 10.44 2.31 -18.70
N TYR A 162 11.35 1.54 -19.31
CA TYR A 162 12.79 1.79 -19.19
C TYR A 162 13.18 3.06 -19.94
N LYS A 163 12.70 3.21 -21.17
CA LYS A 163 12.89 4.41 -21.96
C LYS A 163 12.31 5.65 -21.26
N ALA A 164 11.09 5.55 -20.72
CA ALA A 164 10.46 6.65 -19.98
C ALA A 164 11.28 7.08 -18.75
N LYS A 165 11.89 6.11 -18.05
CA LYS A 165 12.76 6.38 -16.89
C LYS A 165 14.04 7.11 -17.29
N GLU A 166 14.66 6.73 -18.42
CA GLU A 166 15.84 7.42 -18.96
C GLU A 166 15.52 8.84 -19.43
N GLU A 167 14.40 9.03 -20.14
CA GLU A 167 13.93 10.36 -20.55
C GLU A 167 13.69 11.26 -19.34
N MET A 168 13.07 10.72 -18.29
CA MET A 168 12.78 11.47 -17.06
C MET A 168 14.07 11.89 -16.31
N LYS A 169 15.05 10.98 -16.25
CA LYS A 169 16.37 11.26 -15.68
C LYS A 169 17.12 12.32 -16.47
N ALA A 170 17.02 12.30 -17.80
CA ALA A 170 17.61 13.32 -18.66
C ALA A 170 16.98 14.71 -18.42
N LEU A 171 15.66 14.76 -18.25
CA LEU A 171 14.96 16.01 -17.93
C LEU A 171 15.36 16.59 -16.57
N ASP A 172 15.48 15.75 -15.53
CA ASP A 172 15.98 16.20 -14.22
C ASP A 172 17.40 16.79 -14.35
N TYR A 173 18.30 16.12 -15.09
CA TYR A 173 19.66 16.64 -15.30
C TYR A 173 19.73 17.96 -16.06
N LEU A 174 18.79 18.21 -16.95
CA LEU A 174 18.67 19.49 -17.65
C LEU A 174 18.12 20.58 -16.72
N LEU A 175 17.12 20.26 -15.90
CA LEU A 175 16.53 21.19 -14.95
C LEU A 175 17.55 21.63 -13.89
N ASP A 176 18.34 20.69 -13.38
CA ASP A 176 19.39 20.93 -12.40
C ASP A 176 20.66 21.59 -13.00
N ASN A 177 20.65 21.92 -14.30
CA ASN A 177 21.81 22.46 -15.04
C ASN A 177 23.12 21.65 -14.88
N LYS A 178 23.02 20.36 -14.54
CA LYS A 178 24.16 19.48 -14.22
C LYS A 178 25.23 19.45 -15.31
N PHE A 179 24.82 19.58 -16.57
CA PHE A 179 25.75 19.58 -17.72
C PHE A 179 26.51 20.90 -17.86
N GLN A 180 25.90 22.02 -17.50
CA GLN A 180 26.57 23.32 -17.49
C GLN A 180 27.64 23.36 -16.40
N GLU A 181 27.35 22.78 -15.22
CA GLU A 181 28.33 22.65 -14.14
C GLU A 181 29.46 21.68 -14.50
N LYS A 182 29.12 20.53 -15.08
CA LYS A 182 30.11 19.49 -15.43
C LYS A 182 31.02 19.94 -16.59
N TYR A 183 30.48 20.70 -17.54
CA TYR A 183 31.18 21.14 -18.74
C TYR A 183 31.01 22.66 -18.91
N PRO A 184 31.77 23.48 -18.16
CA PRO A 184 31.63 24.93 -18.23
C PRO A 184 32.01 25.44 -19.63
N ILE A 185 31.15 26.30 -20.18
CA ILE A 185 31.32 26.88 -21.52
C ILE A 185 31.86 28.31 -21.38
N SER A 186 32.78 28.71 -22.26
CA SER A 186 33.28 30.09 -22.29
C SER A 186 32.17 31.07 -22.67
N GLU A 187 32.06 32.19 -21.94
CA GLU A 187 31.11 33.27 -22.25
C GLU A 187 31.26 33.83 -23.67
N LYS A 188 32.46 33.73 -24.25
CA LYS A 188 32.74 34.15 -25.64
C LYS A 188 31.91 33.39 -26.66
N ILE A 189 31.47 32.17 -26.36
CA ILE A 189 30.60 31.36 -27.24
C ILE A 189 29.17 31.92 -27.22
N LEU A 190 28.74 32.53 -26.11
CA LEU A 190 27.40 33.08 -25.93
C LEU A 190 27.24 34.48 -26.52
N ILE A 191 28.33 35.09 -26.99
CA ILE A 191 28.37 36.48 -27.43
C ILE A 191 28.91 36.52 -28.87
N PRO A 192 28.12 36.98 -29.86
CA PRO A 192 28.58 36.99 -31.25
C PRO A 192 29.69 38.04 -31.41
N ALA A 193 30.79 37.64 -32.06
CA ALA A 193 31.97 38.49 -32.21
C ALA A 193 31.69 39.84 -32.87
N THR A 194 30.77 39.86 -33.85
CA THR A 194 30.39 41.07 -34.61
C THR A 194 29.57 42.06 -33.80
N ASN A 195 28.76 41.59 -32.83
CA ASN A 195 27.89 42.45 -32.03
C ASN A 195 27.75 41.93 -30.60
N PRO A 196 28.64 42.35 -29.69
CA PRO A 196 28.66 41.84 -28.33
C PRO A 196 27.37 42.10 -27.54
N LYS A 197 26.58 43.12 -27.91
CA LYS A 197 25.35 43.52 -27.22
C LYS A 197 24.07 42.98 -27.89
N TYR A 198 24.19 42.03 -28.81
CA TYR A 198 23.05 41.54 -29.60
C TYR A 198 21.94 40.95 -28.73
N TYR A 199 22.26 39.94 -27.91
CA TYR A 199 21.26 39.23 -27.11
C TYR A 199 20.68 40.09 -25.99
N SER A 200 21.47 40.95 -25.34
CA SER A 200 20.97 41.87 -24.32
C SER A 200 19.98 42.88 -24.92
N LYS A 201 20.28 43.42 -26.12
CA LYS A 201 19.35 44.30 -26.84
C LYS A 201 18.08 43.56 -27.24
N LEU A 202 18.19 42.33 -27.75
CA LEU A 202 17.05 41.50 -28.11
C LEU A 202 16.11 41.30 -26.91
N ILE A 203 16.64 40.89 -25.75
CA ILE A 203 15.86 40.68 -24.52
C ILE A 203 15.19 41.98 -24.08
N SER A 204 15.93 43.10 -24.05
CA SER A 204 15.38 44.39 -23.66
C SER A 204 14.25 44.86 -24.58
N SER A 205 14.37 44.60 -25.89
CA SER A 205 13.34 44.95 -26.88
C SER A 205 12.07 44.12 -26.73
N LEU A 206 12.22 42.82 -26.42
CA LEU A 206 11.11 41.92 -26.16
C LEU A 206 10.36 42.30 -24.88
N GLU A 207 11.09 42.65 -23.82
CA GLU A 207 10.52 43.12 -22.55
C GLU A 207 9.80 44.45 -22.71
N ALA A 208 10.38 45.39 -23.47
CA ALA A 208 9.74 46.66 -23.81
C ALA A 208 8.42 46.45 -24.57
N GLN A 209 8.44 45.61 -25.62
CA GLN A 209 7.24 45.31 -26.40
C GLN A 209 6.16 44.61 -25.57
N HIS A 210 6.55 43.73 -24.65
CA HIS A 210 5.60 43.10 -23.73
C HIS A 210 4.99 44.11 -22.77
N ASN A 211 5.79 45.05 -22.26
CA ASN A 211 5.29 46.14 -21.42
C ASN A 211 4.38 47.10 -22.19
N ASP A 212 4.61 47.37 -23.48
CA ASP A 212 3.72 48.18 -24.34
C ASP A 212 2.34 47.57 -24.56
N LYS A 213 2.22 46.25 -24.44
CA LYS A 213 0.92 45.56 -24.47
C LYS A 213 0.15 45.63 -23.15
N LYS A 214 0.77 46.08 -22.05
CA LYS A 214 0.09 46.23 -20.75
C LYS A 214 -0.69 47.55 -20.70
N SER A 215 -1.91 47.51 -20.17
CA SER A 215 -2.75 48.70 -19.97
C SER A 215 -2.04 49.72 -19.07
N LEU A 216 -2.32 51.02 -19.26
CA LEU A 216 -1.79 52.11 -18.42
C LEU A 216 -2.02 51.87 -16.93
N PHE A 217 -3.20 51.35 -16.56
CA PHE A 217 -3.53 50.98 -15.18
C PHE A 217 -2.64 49.83 -14.70
N GLN A 218 -2.42 48.82 -15.54
CA GLN A 218 -1.60 47.66 -15.21
C GLN A 218 -0.11 48.02 -15.06
N ARG A 219 0.37 49.04 -15.78
CA ARG A 219 1.73 49.60 -15.64
C ARG A 219 1.92 50.39 -14.34
N LEU A 220 0.90 51.14 -13.90
CA LEU A 220 0.93 51.95 -12.68
C LEU A 220 0.84 51.11 -11.41
N PHE A 221 0.21 49.93 -11.46
CA PHE A 221 -0.03 49.08 -10.28
C PHE A 221 0.77 47.76 -10.26
N SER A 222 1.57 47.45 -11.29
CA SER A 222 2.54 46.35 -11.20
C SER A 222 3.79 46.84 -10.47
N LYS A 223 3.85 46.66 -9.15
CA LYS A 223 5.10 46.65 -8.39
C LYS A 223 5.67 45.24 -8.36
#